data_AF-A0A1C5DTP8-F1
#
_entry.id   AF-A0A1C5DTP8-F1
#
_cell.length_a   1.000
_cell.length_b   1.000
_cell.length_c   1.000
_cell.angle_alpha   90.00
_cell.angle_beta   90.00
_cell.angle_gamma   90.00
#
_symmetry.space_group_name_H-M   'P 1'
#
loop_
_entity.id
_entity.type
_entity.pdbx_description
1 polymer ?
#
loop_
_entity_poly.entity_id
_entity_poly.type
_entity_poly.pdbx_seq_one_letter_code
_entity_poly.pdbx_strand_id
1 'polypeptide(L)' 'MSTSSRPTRPERRPPDEAATEHPEITYIGCARCGTLIAGLDGRYACSGCGWVNEWTEGHRPLPEARRRRG' A
#
# COMPACT_ATOMS: atom_id res chain seq x y z
N MET A 1 33.45 -38.25 14.14
CA MET A 1 32.66 -37.28 13.35
C MET A 1 32.10 -36.26 14.32
N SER A 2 32.72 -35.08 14.43
CA SER A 2 32.30 -34.03 15.38
C SER A 2 31.67 -32.88 14.61
N THR A 3 30.35 -32.75 14.69
CA THR A 3 29.61 -31.62 14.09
C THR A 3 29.58 -30.47 15.09
N SER A 4 30.28 -29.38 14.75
CA SER A 4 30.29 -28.14 15.53
C SER A 4 29.04 -27.32 15.16
N SER A 5 28.11 -27.17 16.10
CA SER A 5 26.93 -26.30 15.95
C SER A 5 27.31 -24.87 16.32
N ARG A 6 27.28 -23.95 15.35
CA ARG A 6 27.38 -22.50 15.61
C ARG A 6 26.07 -22.00 16.23
N PRO A 7 26.10 -21.19 17.30
CA PRO A 7 24.89 -20.51 17.76
C PRO A 7 24.50 -19.41 16.76
N THR A 8 23.24 -19.38 16.36
CA THR A 8 22.65 -18.28 15.59
C THR A 8 22.60 -17.01 16.47
N ARG A 9 23.21 -15.93 15.98
CA ARG A 9 23.06 -14.59 16.57
C ARG A 9 21.58 -14.18 16.45
N PRO A 10 20.92 -13.67 17.51
CA PRO A 10 19.60 -13.08 17.38
C PRO A 10 19.68 -11.89 16.41
N GLU A 11 18.94 -11.98 15.30
CA GLU A 11 18.81 -10.88 14.37
C GLU A 11 18.16 -9.70 15.11
N ARG A 12 18.86 -8.57 15.17
CA ARG A 12 18.28 -7.34 15.73
C ARG A 12 17.21 -6.90 14.75
N ARG A 13 15.94 -7.12 15.09
CA ARG A 13 14.82 -6.49 14.38
C ARG A 13 15.11 -4.98 14.37
N PRO A 14 15.28 -4.34 13.20
CA PRO A 14 15.46 -2.90 13.18
C PRO A 14 14.31 -2.26 13.97
N PRO A 15 14.56 -1.16 14.70
CA PRO A 15 13.47 -0.42 15.32
C PRO A 15 12.44 -0.15 14.22
N ASP A 16 11.18 -0.46 14.52
CA ASP A 16 10.02 -0.27 13.66
C ASP A 16 10.22 1.03 12.88
N GLU A 17 10.53 0.91 11.58
CA GLU A 17 10.85 2.01 10.69
C GLU A 17 9.61 2.91 10.62
N ALA A 18 9.49 3.84 11.58
CA ALA A 18 8.45 4.84 11.73
C ALA A 18 7.20 4.50 10.92
N ALA A 19 6.50 3.41 11.30
CA ALA A 19 5.46 2.71 10.54
C ALA A 19 5.03 3.51 9.31
N THR A 20 5.71 3.33 8.18
CA THR A 20 5.24 3.93 6.94
C THR A 20 3.86 3.35 6.73
N GLU A 21 2.80 4.15 6.94
CA GLU A 21 1.44 3.66 6.80
C GLU A 21 1.27 3.19 5.36
N HIS A 22 1.36 1.88 5.14
CA HIS A 22 1.23 1.31 3.80
C HIS A 22 -0.19 1.58 3.28
N PRO A 23 -0.38 1.82 1.97
CA PRO A 23 -1.70 2.01 1.40
C PRO A 23 -2.59 0.79 1.65
N GLU A 24 -3.87 1.01 1.96
CA GLU A 24 -4.82 -0.06 2.24
C GLU A 24 -5.62 -0.42 0.98
N ILE A 25 -5.85 -1.72 0.79
CA ILE A 25 -6.74 -2.19 -0.28
C ILE A 25 -8.19 -2.08 0.20
N THR A 26 -8.98 -1.27 -0.49
CA THR A 26 -10.42 -1.07 -0.22
C THR A 26 -11.26 -1.55 -1.41
N TYR A 27 -12.56 -1.79 -1.19
CA TYR A 27 -13.46 -2.34 -2.22
C TYR A 27 -14.76 -1.55 -2.34
N ILE A 28 -15.25 -1.35 -3.56
CA ILE A 28 -16.57 -0.75 -3.85
C ILE A 28 -17.20 -1.37 -5.10
N GLY A 29 -18.49 -1.13 -5.30
CA GLY A 29 -19.11 -1.29 -6.63
C GLY A 29 -18.76 -0.12 -7.54
N CYS A 30 -18.39 -0.39 -8.79
CA CYS A 30 -18.16 0.64 -9.81
C CYS A 30 -19.43 1.48 -10.01
N ALA A 31 -19.30 2.81 -9.90
CA ALA A 31 -20.44 3.72 -10.03
C ALA A 31 -21.09 3.71 -11.43
N ARG A 32 -20.39 3.17 -12.44
CA ARG A 32 -20.90 3.07 -13.81
C ARG A 32 -21.49 1.70 -14.15
N CYS A 33 -20.76 0.61 -13.91
CA CYS A 33 -21.19 -0.74 -14.34
C CYS A 33 -21.50 -1.70 -13.19
N GLY A 34 -21.37 -1.27 -11.92
CA GLY A 34 -21.68 -2.06 -10.73
C GLY A 34 -20.67 -3.15 -10.37
N THR A 35 -19.67 -3.43 -11.21
CA THR A 35 -18.62 -4.43 -10.94
C THR A 35 -17.90 -4.12 -9.63
N LEU A 36 -17.69 -5.14 -8.78
CA LEU A 36 -16.86 -5.01 -7.58
C LEU A 36 -15.41 -4.74 -7.99
N ILE A 37 -14.85 -3.64 -7.50
CA ILE A 37 -13.48 -3.20 -7.80
C ILE A 37 -12.69 -2.99 -6.51
N ALA A 38 -11.42 -3.34 -6.56
CA ALA A 38 -10.45 -3.00 -5.53
C ALA A 38 -9.77 -1.66 -5.87
N GLY A 39 -9.38 -0.92 -4.85
CA GLY A 39 -8.65 0.35 -4.95
C GLY A 39 -7.66 0.52 -3.81
N LEU A 40 -6.88 1.58 -3.87
CA LEU A 40 -5.96 1.95 -2.78
C LEU A 40 -6.47 3.19 -2.09
N ASP A 41 -6.69 3.12 -0.78
CA ASP A 41 -7.11 4.25 0.05
C ASP A 41 -8.29 5.03 -0.56
N GLY A 42 -9.33 4.34 -1.01
CA GLY A 42 -10.50 5.01 -1.60
C GLY A 42 -10.33 5.52 -3.04
N ARG A 43 -9.25 5.14 -3.73
CA ARG A 43 -8.97 5.53 -5.12
C ARG A 43 -9.19 4.32 -6.02
N TYR A 44 -10.13 4.45 -6.95
CA TYR A 44 -10.67 3.33 -7.70
C TYR A 44 -10.59 3.57 -9.20
N ALA A 45 -10.22 2.52 -9.93
CA ALA A 45 -10.26 2.48 -11.38
C ALA A 45 -10.87 1.15 -11.84
N CYS A 46 -11.93 1.22 -12.63
CA CYS A 46 -12.61 0.04 -13.15
C CYS A 46 -11.97 -0.40 -14.46
N SER A 47 -11.28 -1.55 -14.45
CA SER A 47 -10.71 -2.18 -15.65
C SER A 47 -11.76 -2.63 -16.67
N GLY A 48 -13.02 -2.81 -16.26
CA GLY A 48 -14.11 -3.25 -17.13
C GLY A 48 -14.69 -2.13 -18.00
N CYS A 49 -15.05 -0.98 -17.42
CA CYS A 49 -15.76 0.10 -18.12
C CYS A 49 -15.00 1.44 -18.18
N GLY A 50 -13.78 1.49 -17.62
CA GLY A 50 -12.90 2.67 -17.64
C GLY A 50 -13.31 3.80 -16.70
N TRP A 51 -14.32 3.61 -15.84
CA TRP A 51 -14.66 4.60 -14.82
C TRP A 51 -13.54 4.73 -13.79
N VAL A 52 -13.21 5.97 -13.43
CA VAL A 52 -12.25 6.33 -12.38
C VAL A 52 -12.93 7.40 -11.53
N ASN A 53 -12.72 7.35 -10.22
CA ASN A 53 -13.24 8.36 -9.32
C ASN A 53 -12.32 9.60 -9.24
N GLU A 54 -12.82 10.73 -8.74
CA GLU A 54 -11.99 11.92 -8.61
C GLU A 54 -10.86 11.67 -7.61
N TRP A 55 -9.65 12.12 -7.94
CA TRP A 55 -8.48 11.84 -7.09
C TRP A 55 -8.61 12.48 -5.70
N THR A 56 -9.42 13.52 -5.52
CA THR A 56 -9.63 14.12 -4.20
C THR A 56 -10.46 13.25 -3.25
N GLU A 57 -11.16 12.23 -3.76
CA GLU A 57 -12.06 11.39 -2.97
C GLU A 57 -11.36 10.26 -2.19
N GLY A 58 -10.04 10.12 -2.33
CA GLY A 58 -9.28 9.13 -1.56
C GLY A 58 -9.37 9.37 -0.05
N HIS A 59 -9.37 8.29 0.73
CA HIS A 59 -9.50 8.31 2.19
C HIS A 59 -8.28 8.93 2.88
N ARG A 60 -7.11 8.91 2.23
CA ARG A 60 -5.88 9.52 2.74
C ARG A 60 -5.48 10.77 1.97
N PRO A 61 -4.91 11.78 2.66
CA PRO A 61 -4.30 12.94 2.02
C PRO A 61 -3.28 12.52 0.97
N LEU A 62 -3.17 13.30 -0.10
CA LEU A 62 -2.12 13.07 -1.08
C LEU A 62 -0.74 13.33 -0.44
N PRO A 63 0.28 12.55 -0.82
CA PRO A 63 1.65 12.87 -0.47
C PRO A 63 2.01 14.28 -0.98
N GLU A 64 2.61 15.09 -0.11
CA GLU A 64 3.17 16.36 -0.54
C GLU A 64 4.33 16.13 -1.52
N ALA A 65 4.43 17.02 -2.52
CA ALA A 65 5.55 17.00 -3.45
C ALA A 65 6.87 17.32 -2.70
N ARG A 66 7.66 16.29 -2.40
CA ARG A 66 9.03 16.49 -1.91
C ARG A 66 9.92 16.90 -3.08
N ARG A 67 10.57 18.06 -2.98
CA ARG A 67 11.67 18.38 -3.89
C ARG A 67 12.77 17.35 -3.71
N ARG A 68 13.18 16.68 -4.80
CA ARG A 68 14.41 15.86 -4.77
C ARG A 68 15.57 16.80 -4.43
N ARG A 69 16.28 16.53 -3.33
CA ARG A 69 17.59 17.13 -3.08
C ARG A 69 18.54 16.51 -4.10
N GLY A 70 19.12 17.35 -4.95
CA GLY A 70 20.22 16.99 -5.85
C GLY A 70 21.52 16.83 -5.08
#